data_AF-C6I127-F1
#
_entry.id   AF-C6I127-F1
#
_cell.length_a   1.000
_cell.length_b   1.000
_cell.length_c   1.000
_cell.angle_alpha   90.00
_cell.angle_beta   90.00
_cell.angle_gamma   90.00
#
_symmetry.space_group_name_H-M   'P 1'
#
loop_
_entity.id
_entity.type
_entity.pdbx_description
1 polymer ?
#
loop_
_entity_poly.entity_id
_entity_poly.type
_entity_poly.pdbx_seq_one_letter_code
_entity_poly.pdbx_strand_id
1 'polypeptide(L)'
;MTPTKNKRPINVLRNLPQSLEAEQSFLGSVILDNSILDREDLTPDDFHLQFHRQVYKTMLKMWEERIGIDAVTLADRMDKEEINLGGEEESS
;
A
#
# COMPACT_ATOMS: atom_id res chain seq x y z
N MET A 1 1.85 -41.74 24.46
CA MET A 1 1.63 -41.21 23.09
C MET A 1 1.46 -39.69 23.19
N THR A 2 2.38 -39.01 22.53
CA THR A 2 2.51 -37.59 22.12
C THR A 2 1.64 -36.47 22.75
N PRO A 3 2.25 -35.39 23.29
CA PRO A 3 1.60 -34.10 23.42
C PRO A 3 1.54 -33.39 22.04
N THR A 4 0.34 -33.02 21.62
CA THR A 4 0.12 -32.33 20.34
C THR A 4 0.64 -30.89 20.41
N LYS A 5 1.71 -30.65 19.66
CA LYS A 5 2.42 -29.38 19.47
C LYS A 5 1.48 -28.35 18.82
N ASN A 6 0.91 -27.44 19.61
CA ASN A 6 0.13 -26.32 19.09
C ASN A 6 1.08 -25.31 18.43
N LYS A 7 1.28 -25.46 17.11
CA LYS A 7 2.02 -24.50 16.30
C LYS A 7 1.15 -23.25 16.16
N ARG A 8 1.43 -22.23 16.98
CA ARG A 8 1.01 -20.86 16.68
C ARG A 8 1.37 -20.59 15.21
N PRO A 9 0.48 -20.00 14.38
CA PRO A 9 0.89 -19.63 13.03
C PRO A 9 2.13 -18.76 13.18
N ILE A 10 3.23 -19.23 12.62
CA ILE A 10 4.47 -18.46 12.58
C ILE A 10 4.09 -17.22 11.78
N ASN A 11 4.07 -16.05 12.44
CA ASN A 11 3.97 -14.79 11.74
C ASN A 11 5.33 -14.56 11.07
N VAL A 12 5.53 -15.22 9.93
CA VAL A 12 6.78 -15.18 9.13
C VAL A 12 7.05 -13.76 8.62
N LEU A 13 6.02 -12.92 8.54
CA LEU A 13 6.09 -11.55 8.05
C LEU A 13 6.76 -10.57 9.02
N ARG A 14 6.75 -10.87 10.33
CA ARG A 14 7.27 -9.94 11.35
C ARG A 14 8.81 -9.95 11.48
N ASN A 15 9.51 -10.86 10.78
CA ASN A 15 10.94 -11.12 10.96
C ASN A 15 11.78 -11.11 9.67
N LEU A 16 11.28 -10.65 8.52
CA LEU A 16 12.11 -10.50 7.33
C LEU A 16 12.64 -9.06 7.18
N PRO A 17 13.92 -8.84 6.82
CA PRO A 17 14.50 -7.50 6.55
C PRO A 17 13.92 -6.75 5.34
N GLN A 18 12.67 -6.99 4.92
CA GLN A 18 12.12 -6.54 3.64
C GLN A 18 10.76 -5.84 3.79
N SER A 19 10.65 -4.86 4.70
CA SER A 19 9.42 -4.05 4.82
C SER A 19 9.19 -3.21 3.56
N LEU A 20 10.25 -2.64 2.98
CA LEU A 20 10.14 -1.79 1.79
C LEU A 20 9.84 -2.57 0.52
N GLU A 21 10.52 -3.70 0.31
CA GLU A 21 10.29 -4.56 -0.85
C GLU A 21 8.90 -5.22 -0.78
N ALA A 22 8.40 -5.54 0.42
CA ALA A 22 7.03 -5.99 0.62
C ALA A 22 6.00 -4.91 0.25
N GLU A 23 6.21 -3.66 0.73
CA GLU A 23 5.34 -2.53 0.36
C GLU A 23 5.33 -2.29 -1.15
N GLN A 24 6.50 -2.27 -1.79
CA GLN A 24 6.61 -2.11 -3.25
C GLN A 24 5.95 -3.26 -4.00
N SER A 25 6.14 -4.50 -3.56
CA SER A 25 5.53 -5.68 -4.18
C SER A 25 4.01 -5.63 -4.07
N PHE A 26 3.48 -5.19 -2.93
CA PHE A 26 2.05 -5.03 -2.72
C PHE A 26 1.46 -3.94 -3.60
N LEU A 27 2.08 -2.74 -3.63
CA LEU A 27 1.62 -1.67 -4.52
C LEU A 27 1.67 -2.11 -5.99
N GLY A 28 2.71 -2.84 -6.38
CA GLY A 28 2.82 -3.45 -7.71
C GLY A 28 1.71 -4.47 -8.00
N SER A 29 1.35 -5.32 -7.02
CA SER A 29 0.27 -6.28 -7.20
C SER A 29 -1.09 -5.60 -7.35
N VAL A 30 -1.34 -4.50 -6.64
CA VAL A 30 -2.58 -3.71 -6.81
C VAL A 30 -2.68 -3.12 -8.22
N ILE A 31 -1.57 -2.69 -8.82
CA ILE A 31 -1.54 -2.21 -10.21
C ILE A 31 -1.85 -3.35 -11.20
N LEU A 32 -1.38 -4.57 -10.92
CA LEU A 32 -1.62 -5.74 -11.77
C LEU A 32 -3.04 -6.30 -11.61
N ASP A 33 -3.58 -6.27 -10.40
CA ASP A 33 -4.91 -6.75 -10.04
C ASP A 33 -5.51 -5.84 -8.96
N ASN A 34 -6.39 -4.92 -9.39
CA ASN A 34 -7.03 -3.97 -8.49
C ASN A 34 -7.99 -4.65 -7.50
N SER A 35 -8.46 -5.88 -7.78
CA SER A 35 -9.40 -6.60 -6.90
C SER A 35 -8.79 -7.02 -5.56
N ILE A 36 -7.46 -6.95 -5.44
CA ILE A 36 -6.75 -7.14 -4.18
C ILE A 36 -7.24 -6.16 -3.11
N LEU A 37 -7.65 -4.94 -3.50
CA LEU A 37 -8.17 -3.93 -2.57
C LEU A 37 -9.48 -4.33 -1.88
N ASP A 38 -10.26 -5.25 -2.46
CA ASP A 38 -11.48 -5.78 -1.82
C ASP A 38 -11.19 -6.93 -0.84
N ARG A 39 -9.99 -7.52 -0.92
CA ARG A 39 -9.63 -8.76 -0.19
C ARG A 39 -8.71 -8.50 1.00
N GLU A 40 -7.98 -7.41 0.97
CA GLU A 40 -6.97 -7.06 1.95
C GLU A 40 -7.48 -5.93 2.85
N ASP A 41 -7.38 -6.13 4.17
CA ASP A 41 -7.76 -5.12 5.18
C ASP A 41 -6.51 -4.33 5.58
N LEU A 42 -5.99 -3.55 4.63
CA LEU A 42 -4.83 -2.68 4.83
C LEU A 42 -5.25 -1.22 4.85
N THR A 43 -4.59 -0.45 5.71
CA THR A 43 -4.75 0.99 5.82
C THR A 43 -3.48 1.70 5.36
N PRO A 44 -3.54 2.98 4.93
CA PRO A 44 -2.33 3.73 4.59
C PRO A 44 -1.28 3.77 5.71
N ASP A 45 -1.69 3.67 6.98
CA ASP A 45 -0.79 3.70 8.13
C ASP A 45 0.03 2.41 8.32
N ASP A 46 -0.35 1.32 7.64
CA ASP A 46 0.39 0.05 7.65
C ASP A 46 1.69 0.12 6.82
N PHE A 47 1.84 1.15 5.97
CA PHE A 47 3.05 1.37 5.19
C PHE A 47 4.07 2.20 5.98
N HIS A 48 5.35 1.82 5.92
CA HIS A 48 6.41 2.52 6.63
C HIS A 48 6.81 3.82 5.91
N LEU A 49 6.93 3.81 4.58
CA LEU A 49 7.31 5.01 3.82
C LEU A 49 6.12 5.92 3.59
N GLN A 50 6.26 7.20 3.99
CA GLN A 50 5.27 8.24 3.74
C GLN A 50 4.82 8.28 2.27
N PHE A 51 5.77 8.14 1.34
CA PHE A 51 5.48 8.06 -0.08
C PHE A 51 4.55 6.90 -0.42
N HIS A 52 4.81 5.69 0.09
CA HIS A 52 3.94 4.54 -0.13
C HIS A 52 2.56 4.72 0.51
N ARG A 53 2.47 5.39 1.67
CA ARG A 53 1.16 5.76 2.27
C ARG A 53 0.35 6.62 1.32
N GLN A 54 0.98 7.62 0.71
CA GLN A 54 0.32 8.52 -0.25
C GLN A 54 -0.11 7.76 -1.50
N VAL A 55 0.78 6.94 -2.07
CA VAL A 55 0.45 6.08 -3.21
C VAL A 55 -0.79 5.22 -2.90
N TYR A 56 -0.77 4.50 -1.79
CA TYR A 56 -1.88 3.63 -1.41
C TYR A 56 -3.17 4.41 -1.15
N LYS A 57 -3.09 5.58 -0.49
CA LYS A 57 -4.23 6.47 -0.30
C LYS A 57 -4.85 6.92 -1.63
N THR A 58 -4.03 7.26 -2.63
CA THR A 58 -4.52 7.62 -3.96
C THR A 58 -5.15 6.41 -4.67
N MET A 59 -4.54 5.21 -4.54
CA MET A 59 -5.12 3.96 -5.05
C MET A 59 -6.52 3.70 -4.47
N LEU A 60 -6.70 3.87 -3.14
CA LEU A 60 -8.00 3.72 -2.49
C LEU A 60 -9.04 4.71 -3.01
N LYS A 61 -8.69 5.99 -3.15
CA LYS A 61 -9.61 7.00 -3.74
C LYS A 61 -10.02 6.62 -5.16
N MET A 62 -9.07 6.21 -6.00
CA MET A 62 -9.36 5.77 -7.36
C MET A 62 -10.28 4.55 -7.36
N TRP A 63 -10.06 3.59 -6.46
CA TRP A 63 -10.92 2.42 -6.27
C TRP A 63 -12.36 2.80 -5.91
N GLU A 64 -12.52 3.70 -4.94
CA GLU A 64 -13.82 4.22 -4.49
C GLU A 64 -14.56 4.94 -5.63
N GLU A 65 -13.83 5.71 -6.43
CA GLU A 65 -14.35 6.40 -7.63
C GLU A 65 -14.59 5.48 -8.82
N ARG A 66 -14.30 4.17 -8.69
CA ARG A 66 -14.38 3.16 -9.77
C ARG A 66 -13.50 3.52 -10.98
N ILE A 67 -12.38 4.18 -10.73
CA ILE A 67 -11.35 4.48 -11.71
C ILE A 67 -10.32 3.35 -11.70
N GLY A 68 -9.93 2.88 -12.88
CA GLY A 68 -8.88 1.87 -13.01
C GLY A 68 -7.54 2.37 -12.46
N ILE A 69 -6.83 1.50 -11.73
CA ILE A 69 -5.54 1.83 -11.14
C ILE A 69 -4.45 1.17 -11.97
N ASP A 70 -3.86 1.97 -12.86
CA ASP A 70 -2.64 1.62 -13.60
C ASP A 70 -1.54 2.66 -13.34
N ALA A 71 -0.30 2.33 -13.68
CA ALA A 71 0.85 3.18 -13.37
C ALA A 71 0.76 4.59 -13.99
N VAL A 72 0.17 4.74 -15.18
CA VAL A 72 0.06 6.03 -15.87
C VAL A 72 -1.03 6.88 -15.22
N THR A 73 -2.22 6.31 -15.03
CA THR A 73 -3.35 7.01 -14.40
C THR A 73 -3.03 7.38 -12.96
N LEU A 74 -2.38 6.49 -12.21
CA LEU A 74 -1.94 6.76 -10.85
C LEU A 74 -0.91 7.90 -10.80
N ALA A 75 0.08 7.90 -11.70
CA ALA A 75 1.08 8.97 -11.76
C ALA A 75 0.43 10.33 -12.09
N ASP A 76 -0.47 10.38 -13.07
CA ASP A 76 -1.23 11.60 -13.43
C ASP A 76 -2.10 12.09 -12.26
N ARG A 77 -2.76 11.17 -11.54
CA ARG A 77 -3.55 11.48 -10.36
C ARG A 77 -2.68 12.04 -9.23
N MET A 78 -1.53 11.43 -8.98
CA MET A 78 -0.59 11.87 -7.95
C MET A 78 0.01 13.24 -8.30
N ASP A 79 0.37 13.49 -9.56
CA ASP A 79 0.87 14.80 -10.02
C ASP A 79 -0.19 15.90 -9.84
N LYS A 80 -1.45 15.61 -10.22
CA LYS A 80 -2.59 16.53 -10.05
C LYS A 80 -2.98 16.78 -8.60
N GLU A 81 -2.79 15.80 -7.72
CA GLU A 81 -3.04 15.98 -6.28
C GLU A 81 -1.91 16.73 -5.56
N GLU A 82 -0.89 17.22 -6.28
CA GLU A 82 0.27 17.94 -5.74
C GLU A 82 0.78 17.24 -4.47
N ILE A 83 1.18 15.98 -4.62
CA ILE A 83 1.89 15.31 -3.54
C ILE A 83 3.22 16.04 -3.33
N ASN A 84 3.22 16.93 -2.34
CA ASN A 84 4.39 17.61 -1.79
C ASN A 84 5.47 16.59 -1.41
N LEU A 85 6.31 16.19 -2.38
CA LEU A 85 7.50 15.37 -2.16
C LEU A 85 8.71 16.21 -1.72
N GLY A 86 8.53 17.52 -1.49
CA GLY A 86 9.51 18.39 -0.88
C GLY A 86 9.13 19.86 -0.99
N GLY A 87 8.82 20.49 0.14
CA GLY A 87 8.58 21.93 0.22
C GLY A 87 7.52 22.29 1.25
N GLU A 88 7.94 22.97 2.31
CA GLU A 88 7.06 23.83 3.09
C GLU A 88 6.58 25.01 2.19
N GLU A 89 5.50 25.65 2.63
CA GLU A 89 4.88 26.90 2.10
C GLU A 89 3.85 26.68 0.98
N GLU A 90 2.58 27.05 1.14
CA GLU A 90 2.13 28.43 1.31
C GLU A 90 1.03 28.56 2.40
N SER A 91 1.19 29.59 3.21
CA SER A 91 0.23 30.09 4.19
C SER A 91 -1.05 30.59 3.53
N SER A 92 -2.21 30.35 4.16
CA SER A 92 -3.33 31.30 4.28
C SER A 92 -4.31 30.85 5.35
#